data_AF-A0A415HHF6-F1
#
_entry.id   AF-A0A415HHF6-F1
#
_cell.length_a   1.000
_cell.length_b   1.000
_cell.length_c   1.000
_cell.angle_alpha   90.00
_cell.angle_beta   90.00
_cell.angle_gamma   90.00
#
_symmetry.space_group_name_H-M   'P 1'
#
loop_
_entity.id
_entity.type
_entity.pdbx_description
1 polymer ?
#
loop_
_entity_poly.entity_id
_entity_poly.type
_entity_poly.pdbx_seq_one_letter_code
_entity_poly.pdbx_strand_id
1 'polypeptide(L)'
;MRTVSSYGVELRKQNIPIRQTLDIYRSAVSCLIEIYSQAWDELAVITEPKKRFNTAEHLVHTTKKNQARFDFDLRFPKMPSYLRRAAIQHALGSVSSYKTRLELWKKMDKKGGTPKLVCGNHAMPVFYRDV
;
A
#
# COMPACT_ATOMS: atom_id res chain seq x y z
N MET A 1 27.45 -9.70 16.56
CA MET A 1 27.56 -10.53 15.35
C MET A 1 29.02 -10.46 14.88
N ARG A 2 29.76 -11.57 14.92
CA ARG A 2 31.17 -11.61 14.53
C ARG A 2 31.23 -12.12 13.09
N THR A 3 31.61 -11.25 12.15
CA THR A 3 31.76 -11.59 10.74
C THR A 3 33.14 -12.21 10.52
N VAL A 4 33.15 -13.49 10.16
CA VAL A 4 34.36 -14.21 9.74
C VAL A 4 34.19 -14.48 8.25
N SER A 5 34.80 -13.64 7.41
CA SER A 5 34.96 -13.92 5.98
C SER A 5 36.39 -13.61 5.61
N SER A 6 37.07 -14.59 5.01
CA SER A 6 38.48 -14.54 4.60
C SER A 6 38.73 -13.72 3.34
N TYR A 7 37.66 -13.27 2.68
CA TYR A 7 37.74 -12.37 1.54
C TYR A 7 37.53 -10.94 2.06
N GLY A 8 38.47 -10.04 1.78
CA GLY A 8 38.44 -8.62 2.13
C GLY A 8 37.31 -7.87 1.42
N VAL A 9 36.07 -8.23 1.73
CA VAL A 9 34.84 -7.63 1.20
C VAL A 9 34.23 -6.81 2.31
N GLU A 10 34.37 -5.49 2.22
CA GLU A 10 33.62 -4.57 3.06
C GLU A 10 32.19 -4.39 2.52
N LEU A 11 31.19 -4.70 3.36
CA LEU A 11 29.82 -4.28 3.10
C LEU A 11 29.71 -2.76 3.30
N ARG A 12 29.86 -1.99 2.22
CA ARG A 12 29.61 -0.55 2.27
C ARG A 12 28.12 -0.31 2.58
N LYS A 13 27.82 0.37 3.69
CA LYS A 13 26.47 0.81 4.13
C LYS A 13 25.85 1.87 3.20
N GLN A 14 25.96 1.72 1.89
CA GLN A 14 25.32 2.62 0.94
C GLN A 14 23.88 2.13 0.70
N ASN A 15 22.99 2.34 1.67
CA ASN A 15 21.54 2.05 1.59
C ASN A 15 20.79 2.99 0.60
N ILE A 16 21.50 3.72 -0.27
CA ILE A 16 20.91 4.71 -1.18
C ILE A 16 19.87 4.07 -2.13
N PRO A 17 20.16 2.91 -2.77
CA PRO A 17 19.16 2.26 -3.64
C PRO A 17 17.93 1.77 -2.87
N ILE A 18 18.11 1.38 -1.62
CA ILE A 18 17.02 0.91 -0.74
C ILE A 18 16.08 2.06 -0.38
N ARG A 19 16.62 3.23 -0.02
CA ARG A 19 15.82 4.43 0.28
C ARG A 19 15.01 4.89 -0.93
N GLN A 20 15.62 4.94 -2.12
CA GLN A 20 14.90 5.29 -3.34
C GLN A 20 13.77 4.30 -3.64
N THR A 21 14.01 3.01 -3.45
CA THR A 21 12.97 1.98 -3.64
C THR A 21 11.83 2.14 -2.62
N LEU A 22 12.16 2.47 -1.37
CA LEU A 22 11.18 2.75 -0.33
C LEU A 22 10.32 3.97 -0.67
N ASP A 23 10.93 5.04 -1.16
CA ASP A 23 10.22 6.28 -1.47
C ASP A 23 9.23 6.08 -2.62
N ILE A 24 9.63 5.32 -3.66
CA ILE A 24 8.74 4.94 -4.76
C ILE A 24 7.59 4.07 -4.25
N TYR A 25 7.88 3.07 -3.41
CA TYR A 25 6.86 2.17 -2.85
C TYR A 25 5.86 2.91 -1.95
N ARG A 26 6.34 3.82 -1.09
CA ARG A 26 5.50 4.65 -0.22
C ARG A 26 4.63 5.60 -1.02
N SER A 27 5.17 6.16 -2.11
CA SER A 27 4.41 6.98 -3.05
C SER A 27 3.30 6.17 -3.72
N ALA A 28 3.59 4.93 -4.12
CA ALA A 28 2.62 4.01 -4.69
C ALA A 28 1.50 3.66 -3.70
N VAL A 29 1.84 3.33 -2.45
CA VAL A 29 0.86 3.05 -1.39
C VAL A 29 -0.02 4.27 -1.10
N SER A 30 0.57 5.47 -1.03
CA SER A 30 -0.17 6.72 -0.80
C SER A 30 -1.18 6.96 -1.91
N CYS A 31 -0.78 6.80 -3.17
CA CYS A 31 -1.66 6.92 -4.33
C CYS A 31 -2.81 5.90 -4.30
N LEU A 32 -2.53 4.65 -3.89
CA LEU A 32 -3.56 3.62 -3.76
C LEU A 32 -4.56 3.91 -2.63
N ILE A 33 -4.09 4.48 -1.51
CA ILE A 33 -4.98 4.88 -0.41
C ILE A 33 -5.99 5.93 -0.88
N GLU A 34 -5.56 6.90 -1.67
CA GLU A 34 -6.43 7.93 -2.25
C GLU A 34 -7.48 7.32 -3.20
N ILE A 35 -7.03 6.47 -4.13
CA ILE A 35 -7.90 5.77 -5.08
C ILE A 35 -8.95 4.93 -4.34
N TYR A 36 -8.52 4.12 -3.37
CA TYR A 36 -9.44 3.25 -2.63
C TYR A 36 -10.30 4.01 -1.63
N SER A 37 -9.90 5.19 -1.18
CA SER A 37 -10.78 6.06 -0.40
C SER A 37 -11.96 6.56 -1.24
N GLN A 38 -11.74 6.84 -2.53
CA GLN A 38 -12.80 7.26 -3.45
C GLN A 38 -13.70 6.08 -3.86
N ALA A 39 -13.11 4.92 -4.15
CA ALA A 39 -13.83 3.71 -4.55
C ALA A 39 -14.30 2.83 -3.37
N TRP A 40 -14.17 3.30 -2.13
CA TRP A 40 -14.41 2.47 -0.94
C TRP A 40 -15.83 1.92 -0.89
N ASP A 41 -16.82 2.73 -1.26
CA ASP A 41 -18.21 2.37 -1.10
C ASP A 41 -18.60 1.20 -2.04
N GLU A 42 -18.02 1.15 -3.24
CA GLU A 42 -18.15 0.00 -4.17
C GLU A 42 -17.45 -1.27 -3.61
N LEU A 43 -16.26 -1.10 -3.01
CA LEU A 43 -15.47 -2.21 -2.46
C LEU A 43 -16.03 -2.77 -1.15
N ALA A 44 -16.68 -1.94 -0.34
CA ALA A 44 -17.23 -2.31 0.96
C ALA A 44 -18.40 -3.29 0.85
N VAL A 45 -19.18 -3.21 -0.24
CA VAL A 45 -20.33 -4.10 -0.52
C VAL A 45 -19.89 -5.55 -0.71
N ILE A 46 -18.66 -5.78 -1.18
CA ILE A 46 -18.15 -7.12 -1.44
C ILE A 46 -17.74 -7.77 -0.12
N THR A 47 -18.52 -8.72 0.40
CA THR A 47 -18.25 -9.40 1.67
C THR A 47 -17.04 -10.34 1.62
N GLU A 48 -16.81 -10.98 0.46
CA GLU A 48 -15.73 -11.96 0.31
C GLU A 48 -14.35 -11.28 0.13
N PRO A 49 -13.37 -11.49 1.04
CA PRO A 49 -12.11 -10.76 1.02
C PRO A 49 -11.31 -10.97 -0.27
N LYS A 50 -11.29 -12.21 -0.79
CA LYS A 50 -10.57 -12.56 -2.01
C LYS A 50 -11.13 -11.85 -3.23
N LYS A 51 -12.47 -11.80 -3.34
CA LYS A 51 -13.14 -11.07 -4.43
C LYS A 51 -12.89 -9.57 -4.33
N ARG A 52 -12.97 -9.00 -3.12
CA ARG A 52 -12.68 -7.57 -2.88
C ARG A 52 -11.25 -7.20 -3.28
N PHE A 53 -10.28 -8.06 -2.97
CA PHE A 53 -8.90 -7.84 -3.39
C PHE A 53 -8.75 -7.87 -4.92
N ASN A 54 -9.35 -8.86 -5.57
CA ASN A 54 -9.28 -8.98 -7.03
C ASN A 54 -9.95 -7.79 -7.74
N THR A 55 -11.11 -7.32 -7.25
CA THR A 55 -11.75 -6.12 -7.81
C THR A 55 -10.90 -4.88 -7.58
N ALA A 56 -10.29 -4.72 -6.41
CA ALA A 56 -9.36 -3.63 -6.15
C ALA A 56 -8.12 -3.66 -7.06
N GLU A 57 -7.60 -4.84 -7.39
CA GLU A 57 -6.51 -5.02 -8.36
C GLU A 57 -6.98 -4.66 -9.78
N HIS A 58 -8.19 -5.05 -10.18
CA HIS A 58 -8.77 -4.71 -11.47
C HIS A 58 -9.03 -3.20 -11.67
N LEU A 59 -9.31 -2.46 -10.59
CA LEU A 59 -9.49 -1.01 -10.67
C LEU A 59 -8.21 -0.27 -11.09
N VAL A 60 -7.04 -0.86 -10.80
CA VAL A 60 -5.74 -0.20 -10.80
C VAL A 60 -4.82 -0.76 -11.88
N HIS A 61 -4.93 -2.05 -12.20
CA HIS A 61 -4.03 -2.73 -13.12
C HIS A 61 -4.71 -3.11 -14.44
N THR A 62 -4.14 -2.62 -15.54
CA THR A 62 -4.61 -2.94 -16.89
C THR A 62 -3.99 -4.25 -17.37
N THR A 63 -4.85 -5.12 -17.89
CA THR A 63 -4.45 -6.39 -18.52
C THR A 63 -5.19 -6.55 -19.84
N LYS A 64 -4.84 -7.56 -20.65
CA LYS A 64 -5.52 -7.83 -21.92
C LYS A 64 -7.05 -8.00 -21.78
N LYS A 65 -7.52 -8.48 -20.61
CA LYS A 65 -8.94 -8.76 -20.34
C LYS A 65 -9.62 -7.70 -19.47
N ASN A 66 -8.87 -6.73 -18.94
CA ASN A 66 -9.37 -5.77 -17.95
C ASN A 66 -8.77 -4.39 -18.20
N GLN A 67 -9.61 -3.38 -18.39
CA GLN A 67 -9.19 -1.99 -18.48
C GLN A 67 -9.31 -1.35 -17.10
N ALA A 68 -8.19 -0.85 -16.55
CA ALA A 68 -8.20 -0.18 -15.26
C ALA A 68 -8.98 1.14 -15.34
N ARG A 69 -9.71 1.45 -14.27
CA ARG A 69 -10.40 2.75 -14.12
C ARG A 69 -9.42 3.86 -13.73
N PHE A 70 -8.35 3.51 -13.03
CA PHE A 70 -7.35 4.44 -12.54
C PHE A 70 -5.99 4.20 -13.20
N ASP A 71 -5.32 5.29 -13.55
CA ASP A 71 -4.03 5.31 -14.27
C ASP A 71 -2.81 5.03 -13.37
N PHE A 72 -2.91 4.02 -12.50
CA PHE A 72 -1.81 3.66 -11.61
C PHE A 72 -0.61 3.10 -12.36
N ASP A 73 -0.83 2.26 -13.36
CA ASP A 73 0.24 1.69 -14.19
C ASP A 73 1.01 2.76 -14.98
N LEU A 74 0.38 3.89 -15.31
CA LEU A 74 1.05 5.04 -15.94
C LEU A 74 1.95 5.78 -14.94
N ARG A 75 1.51 5.93 -13.69
CA ARG A 75 2.29 6.59 -12.62
C ARG A 75 3.45 5.73 -12.11
N PHE A 76 3.25 4.41 -12.04
CA PHE A 76 4.25 3.46 -11.54
C PHE A 76 4.53 2.37 -12.59
N PRO A 77 5.20 2.72 -13.70
CA PRO A 77 5.43 1.81 -14.80
C PRO A 77 6.30 0.63 -14.35
N LYS A 78 5.95 -0.57 -14.83
CA LYS A 78 6.70 -1.82 -14.58
C LYS A 78 6.86 -2.17 -13.09
N MET A 79 5.94 -1.71 -12.22
CA MET A 79 5.94 -2.11 -10.82
C MET A 79 5.80 -3.65 -10.70
N PRO A 80 6.70 -4.34 -9.99
CA PRO A 80 6.63 -5.79 -9.80
C PRO A 80 5.30 -6.23 -9.18
N SER A 81 4.74 -7.34 -9.68
CA SER A 81 3.41 -7.83 -9.29
C SER A 81 3.26 -8.06 -7.79
N TYR A 82 4.25 -8.68 -7.15
CA TYR A 82 4.23 -8.93 -5.71
C TYR A 82 4.26 -7.64 -4.88
N LEU A 83 5.06 -6.63 -5.28
CA LEU A 83 5.07 -5.33 -4.62
C LEU A 83 3.73 -4.63 -4.78
N ARG A 84 3.15 -4.66 -5.98
CA ARG A 84 1.85 -4.06 -6.25
C ARG A 84 0.76 -4.68 -5.38
N ARG A 85 0.69 -6.01 -5.34
CA ARG A 85 -0.29 -6.74 -4.52
C ARG A 85 -0.14 -6.42 -3.03
N ALA A 86 1.09 -6.33 -2.54
CA ALA A 86 1.36 -5.92 -1.17
C ALA A 86 0.93 -4.48 -0.89
N ALA A 87 1.20 -3.56 -1.81
CA ALA A 87 0.77 -2.17 -1.70
C ALA A 87 -0.76 -2.05 -1.70
N ILE A 88 -1.45 -2.81 -2.55
CA ILE A 88 -2.92 -2.89 -2.60
C ILE A 88 -3.47 -3.38 -1.27
N GLN A 89 -2.92 -4.48 -0.72
CA GLN A 89 -3.35 -5.02 0.56
C GLN A 89 -3.15 -4.01 1.70
N HIS A 90 -2.00 -3.34 1.73
CA HIS A 90 -1.70 -2.31 2.73
C HIS A 90 -2.67 -1.12 2.63
N ALA A 91 -2.94 -0.65 1.41
CA ALA A 91 -3.86 0.46 1.18
C ALA A 91 -5.30 0.10 1.57
N LEU A 92 -5.80 -1.07 1.17
CA LEU A 92 -7.12 -1.57 1.55
C LEU A 92 -7.28 -1.68 3.07
N GLY A 93 -6.27 -2.24 3.77
CA GLY A 93 -6.28 -2.34 5.23
C GLY A 93 -6.31 -0.96 5.90
N SER A 94 -5.54 0.00 5.37
CA SER A 94 -5.49 1.37 5.88
C SER A 94 -6.85 2.09 5.74
N VAL A 95 -7.47 2.01 4.56
CA VAL A 95 -8.78 2.62 4.30
C VAL A 95 -9.87 1.94 5.12
N SER A 96 -9.86 0.61 5.20
CA SER A 96 -10.80 -0.16 6.01
C SER A 96 -10.73 0.24 7.49
N SER A 97 -9.53 0.29 8.05
CA SER A 97 -9.31 0.71 9.45
C SER A 97 -9.79 2.14 9.69
N TYR A 98 -9.53 3.05 8.75
CA TYR A 98 -10.00 4.43 8.85
C TYR A 98 -11.53 4.51 8.85
N LYS A 99 -12.20 3.83 7.92
CA LYS A 99 -13.67 3.84 7.81
C LYS A 99 -14.34 3.25 9.06
N THR A 100 -13.83 2.14 9.59
CA THR A 100 -14.33 1.56 10.84
C THR A 100 -14.18 2.53 12.02
N ARG A 101 -13.01 3.18 12.16
CA ARG A 101 -12.78 4.18 13.22
C ARG A 101 -13.71 5.39 13.07
N LEU A 102 -13.94 5.84 11.84
CA LEU A 102 -14.84 6.96 11.54
C LEU A 102 -16.29 6.62 11.92
N GLU A 103 -16.75 5.42 11.61
CA GLU A 103 -18.10 4.95 12.01
C GLU A 103 -18.25 4.86 13.53
N LEU A 104 -17.26 4.31 14.23
CA LEU A 104 -17.26 4.25 15.70
C LEU A 104 -17.28 5.66 16.31
N TRP A 105 -16.46 6.57 15.80
CA TRP A 105 -16.43 7.96 16.26
C TRP A 105 -17.78 8.67 16.06
N LYS A 106 -18.46 8.42 14.93
CA LYS A 106 -19.82 8.93 14.69
C LYS A 106 -20.84 8.35 15.68
N LYS A 107 -20.74 7.06 16.02
CA LYS A 107 -21.62 6.38 16.99
C LYS A 107 -21.39 6.86 18.43
N MET A 108 -20.15 7.21 18.78
CA MET A 108 -19.76 7.70 20.11
C MET A 108 -19.98 9.20 20.31
N ASP A 109 -20.90 9.80 19.55
CA ASP A 109 -21.22 11.23 19.59
C ASP A 109 -19.98 12.13 19.42
N LYS A 110 -19.09 11.74 18.52
CA LYS A 110 -17.90 12.53 18.14
C LYS A 110 -16.94 12.83 19.29
N LYS A 111 -16.98 12.03 20.36
CA LYS A 111 -16.06 12.17 21.51
C LYS A 111 -14.62 11.83 21.11
N GLY A 112 -13.69 12.70 21.48
CA GLY A 112 -12.26 12.57 21.17
C GLY A 112 -11.85 13.14 19.80
N GLY A 113 -10.58 12.94 19.43
CA GLY A 113 -10.01 13.46 18.18
C GLY A 113 -10.62 12.79 16.94
N THR A 114 -10.85 13.59 15.89
CA THR A 114 -11.39 13.11 14.61
C THR A 114 -10.44 12.09 13.97
N PRO A 115 -10.89 10.89 13.59
CA PRO A 115 -10.07 9.95 12.84
C PRO A 115 -9.56 10.60 11.55
N LYS A 116 -8.27 10.42 11.25
CA LYS A 116 -7.64 10.92 10.02
C LYS A 116 -7.19 9.76 9.15
N LEU A 117 -7.47 9.86 7.84
CA LEU A 117 -6.88 8.95 6.87
C LEU A 117 -5.42 9.36 6.66
N VAL A 118 -4.50 8.46 7.00
CA VAL A 118 -3.07 8.71 6.83
C VAL A 118 -2.65 8.11 5.49
N CYS A 119 -2.37 8.98 4.51
CA CYS A 119 -1.86 8.56 3.20
C CYS A 119 -0.34 8.34 3.25
N GLY A 120 0.40 9.25 3.88
CA GLY A 120 1.85 9.18 4.06
C GLY A 120 2.26 8.19 5.14
N ASN A 121 2.09 6.90 4.88
CA ASN A 121 2.48 5.84 5.80
C ASN A 121 3.94 5.43 5.58
N HIS A 122 4.62 5.02 6.65
CA HIS A 122 5.93 4.36 6.60
C HIS A 122 5.83 2.92 6.09
N ALA A 123 5.05 2.70 5.03
CA ALA A 123 4.81 1.39 4.46
C ALA A 123 6.14 0.77 4.01
N MET A 124 6.35 -0.47 4.42
CA MET A 124 7.54 -1.24 4.09
C MET A 124 7.16 -2.29 3.03
N PRO A 125 7.94 -2.43 1.94
CA PRO A 125 7.71 -3.50 0.98
C PRO A 125 8.04 -4.87 1.61
N VAL A 126 7.38 -5.94 1.11
CA VAL A 126 7.31 -7.28 1.74
C VAL A 126 8.65 -7.91 2.12
N PHE A 127 9.72 -7.57 1.43
CA PHE A 127 11.05 -8.15 1.65
C PHE A 127 12.05 -7.22 2.35
N TYR A 128 11.61 -6.04 2.77
CA TYR A 128 12.44 -5.06 3.47
C TYR A 128 12.12 -5.14 4.96
N ARG A 129 13.17 -5.16 5.79
CA ARG A 129 13.07 -5.10 7.26
C ARG A 129 14.02 -4.01 7.75
N ASP A 130 13.55 -3.21 8.71
CA ASP A 130 14.33 -2.25 9.50
C ASP A 130 15.46 -1.52 8.74
N VAL A 131 15.06 -0.56 7.88
CA VAL A 131 15.97 0.37 7.20
C VAL A 131 16.22 1.62 8.04
#